data_AF-A0A2N1NP40-F1
#
_entry.id   AF-A0A2N1NP40-F1
#
_cell.length_a   1.000
_cell.length_b   1.000
_cell.length_c   1.000
_cell.angle_alpha   90.00
_cell.angle_beta   90.00
_cell.angle_gamma   90.00
#
_symmetry.space_group_name_H-M   'P 1'
#
loop_
_entity.id
_entity.type
_entity.pdbx_description
1 polymer ?
#
loop_
_entity_poly.entity_id
_entity_poly.type
_entity_poly.pdbx_seq_one_letter_code
_entity_poly.pdbx_strand_id
1 'polypeptide(L)'
;MGGGKKETPWQFYYCPYILRTGEVCNRRCYHPDGCKVHRNSWQVPCKQPGCKEWTRGGYGFCDPHAKKLRANKRYHQQKLAELAKLDVCGFCDPYAKKHRAKEENHRKKLAELAKLIEGGDSE
;
A
#
# COMPACT_ATOMS: atom_id res chain seq x y z
N MET A 1 -5.29 54.37 -37.91
CA MET A 1 -4.91 52.96 -37.69
C MET A 1 -4.09 52.85 -36.42
N GLY A 2 -4.74 52.61 -35.26
CA GLY A 2 -4.07 52.51 -33.97
C GLY A 2 -3.79 51.05 -33.63
N GLY A 3 -2.62 50.55 -34.03
CA GLY A 3 -2.15 49.21 -33.68
C GLY A 3 -1.80 49.14 -32.20
N GLY A 4 -2.80 48.90 -31.35
CA GLY A 4 -2.59 48.59 -29.94
C GLY A 4 -1.76 47.32 -29.83
N LYS A 5 -0.51 47.46 -29.38
CA LYS A 5 0.35 46.33 -29.01
C LYS A 5 -0.39 45.55 -27.92
N LYS A 6 -0.91 44.37 -28.25
CA LYS A 6 -1.44 43.45 -27.24
C LYS A 6 -0.24 42.95 -26.46
N GLU A 7 0.06 43.58 -25.33
CA GLU A 7 0.95 43.01 -24.33
C GLU A 7 0.31 41.71 -23.85
N THR A 8 0.76 40.57 -24.38
CA THR A 8 0.42 39.27 -23.81
C THR A 8 1.11 39.23 -22.44
N PRO A 9 0.37 39.29 -21.32
CA PRO A 9 1.00 39.18 -20.02
C PRO A 9 1.59 37.77 -19.97
N TRP A 10 2.91 37.67 -19.85
CA TRP A 10 3.55 36.39 -19.58
C TRP A 10 2.95 35.87 -18.27
N GLN A 11 2.09 34.85 -18.39
CA GLN A 11 1.39 34.32 -17.23
C GLN A 11 2.40 33.48 -16.44
N PHE A 12 2.89 34.05 -15.35
CA PHE A 12 3.81 33.39 -14.45
C PHE A 12 3.03 32.51 -13.48
N TYR A 13 3.46 31.27 -13.33
CA TYR A 13 2.98 30.32 -12.35
C TYR A 13 4.03 30.12 -11.25
N TYR A 14 3.57 29.75 -10.07
CA TYR A 14 4.43 29.37 -8.96
C TYR A 14 4.51 27.84 -8.89
N CYS A 15 5.72 27.30 -8.79
CA CYS A 15 5.91 25.85 -8.78
C CYS A 15 5.34 25.21 -7.50
N PRO A 16 4.36 24.28 -7.62
CA PRO A 16 3.69 23.65 -6.47
C PRO A 16 4.49 22.50 -5.84
N TYR A 17 5.71 22.23 -6.33
CA TYR A 17 6.49 21.07 -5.91
C TYR A 17 6.95 21.17 -4.46
N ILE A 18 6.67 20.13 -3.66
CA ILE A 18 7.10 20.03 -2.26
C ILE A 18 8.49 19.38 -2.22
N LEU A 19 9.45 20.10 -1.66
CA LEU A 19 10.82 19.61 -1.41
C LEU A 19 10.81 18.54 -0.32
N ARG A 20 11.90 17.77 -0.21
CA ARG A 20 12.08 16.78 0.87
C ARG A 20 12.02 17.40 2.27
N THR A 21 12.33 18.69 2.39
CA THR A 21 12.23 19.48 3.62
C THR A 21 10.77 19.78 4.01
N GLY A 22 9.80 19.53 3.13
CA GLY A 22 8.40 19.92 3.29
C GLY A 22 8.07 21.32 2.77
N GLU A 23 9.09 22.08 2.35
CA GLU A 23 8.90 23.41 1.78
C GLU A 23 8.41 23.35 0.33
N VAL A 24 7.55 24.29 -0.06
CA VAL A 24 7.13 24.42 -1.45
C VAL A 24 8.21 25.16 -2.23
N CYS A 25 8.60 24.65 -3.40
CA CYS A 25 9.61 25.26 -4.25
C CYS A 25 9.30 26.74 -4.57
N ASN A 26 8.04 27.03 -4.92
CA ASN A 26 7.51 28.37 -5.11
C ASN A 26 8.33 29.29 -6.07
N ARG A 27 9.13 28.70 -6.96
CA ARG A 27 9.87 29.44 -7.99
C ARG A 27 8.92 29.82 -9.12
N ARG A 28 9.09 31.04 -9.66
CA ARG A 28 8.35 31.49 -10.84
C ARG A 28 8.73 30.62 -12.04
N CYS A 29 7.73 30.18 -12.79
CA CYS A 29 7.88 29.37 -13.99
C CYS A 29 6.78 29.71 -14.99
N TYR A 30 6.99 29.33 -16.25
CA TYR A 30 6.02 29.58 -17.34
C TYR A 30 5.05 28.42 -17.55
N HIS A 31 5.04 27.42 -16.67
CA HIS A 31 4.26 26.20 -16.83
C HIS A 31 3.41 25.93 -15.57
N PRO A 32 2.11 25.63 -15.69
CA PRO A 32 1.22 25.42 -14.54
C PRO A 32 1.64 24.25 -13.65
N ASP A 33 2.15 23.17 -14.24
CA ASP A 33 2.64 21.98 -13.51
C ASP A 33 3.93 22.20 -12.69
N GLY A 34 4.57 23.37 -12.83
CA GLY A 34 5.79 23.73 -12.10
C GLY A 34 7.06 23.83 -12.96
N CYS A 35 8.19 24.06 -12.28
CA CYS A 35 9.48 24.26 -12.94
C CYS A 35 9.88 23.06 -13.80
N LYS A 36 10.69 23.30 -14.84
CA LYS A 36 11.24 22.24 -15.72
C LYS A 36 11.87 21.07 -14.93
N VAL A 37 12.57 21.38 -13.84
CA VAL A 37 13.19 20.39 -12.94
C VAL A 37 12.17 19.58 -12.12
N HIS A 38 10.98 20.12 -11.90
CA HIS A 38 9.96 19.55 -11.02
C HIS A 38 8.79 18.88 -11.74
N ARG A 39 8.56 19.22 -13.01
CA ARG A 39 7.46 18.68 -13.82
C ARG A 39 7.42 17.15 -13.86
N ASN A 40 8.58 16.49 -13.82
CA ASN A 40 8.72 15.03 -13.82
C ASN A 40 9.19 14.46 -12.47
N SER A 41 9.27 15.28 -11.42
CA SER A 41 9.81 14.84 -10.13
C SER A 41 8.75 14.64 -9.06
N TRP A 42 7.45 14.72 -9.41
CA TRP A 42 6.34 14.64 -8.46
C TRP A 42 6.54 13.52 -7.43
N GLN A 43 6.58 13.90 -6.16
CA GLN A 43 6.69 12.98 -5.04
C GLN A 43 5.36 12.96 -4.29
N VAL A 44 4.84 11.78 -4.03
CA VAL A 44 3.67 11.58 -3.16
C VAL A 44 4.13 10.95 -1.85
N PRO A 45 3.44 11.22 -0.73
CA PRO A 45 3.69 10.48 0.49
C PRO A 45 3.38 8.99 0.28
N CYS A 46 4.17 8.12 0.92
CA CYS A 46 3.91 6.68 0.88
C CYS A 46 2.55 6.37 1.54
N LYS A 47 1.73 5.58 0.86
CA LYS A 47 0.42 5.13 1.36
C LYS A 47 0.48 4.16 2.54
N GLN A 48 1.66 3.65 2.89
CA GLN A 48 1.80 2.72 4.01
C GLN A 48 1.58 3.46 5.33
N PRO A 49 0.65 3.01 6.19
CA PRO A 49 0.43 3.62 7.50
C PRO A 49 1.73 3.69 8.31
N GLY A 50 2.04 4.86 8.86
CA GLY A 50 3.26 5.10 9.64
C GLY A 50 4.54 5.33 8.80
N CYS A 51 4.48 5.23 7.47
CA CYS A 51 5.62 5.55 6.61
C CYS A 51 5.65 7.04 6.27
N LYS A 52 6.76 7.71 6.59
CA LYS A 52 6.98 9.13 6.28
C LYS A 52 7.79 9.36 5.00
N GLU A 53 8.08 8.29 4.26
CA GLU A 53 8.88 8.40 3.04
C GLU A 53 8.06 8.97 1.88
N TRP A 54 8.70 9.85 1.11
CA TRP A 54 8.18 10.36 -0.14
C TRP A 54 8.59 9.43 -1.29
N THR A 55 7.65 9.10 -2.16
CA THR A 55 7.86 8.18 -3.28
C THR A 55 7.51 8.83 -4.61
N ARG A 56 8.25 8.45 -5.65
CA ARG A 56 7.95 8.72 -7.06
C ARG A 56 7.29 7.53 -7.75
N GLY A 57 7.11 6.42 -7.04
CA GLY A 57 6.54 5.20 -7.60
C GLY A 57 5.06 5.39 -7.90
N GLY A 58 4.63 5.08 -9.13
CA GLY A 58 3.23 5.21 -9.56
C GLY A 58 2.22 4.44 -8.70
N TYR A 59 2.67 3.45 -7.93
CA TYR A 59 1.84 2.70 -6.99
C TYR A 59 1.52 3.48 -5.68
N GLY A 60 2.17 4.62 -5.44
CA GLY A 60 2.03 5.39 -4.20
C GLY A 60 2.70 4.74 -2.99
N PHE A 61 3.64 3.81 -3.20
CA PHE A 61 4.45 3.21 -2.14
C PHE A 61 5.92 3.52 -2.36
N CYS A 62 6.69 3.69 -1.28
CA CYS A 62 8.15 3.72 -1.35
C CYS A 62 8.70 2.36 -1.81
N ASP A 63 9.93 2.32 -2.30
CA ASP A 63 10.50 1.10 -2.89
C ASP A 63 10.47 -0.12 -1.94
N PRO A 64 10.82 0.00 -0.64
CA PRO A 64 10.68 -1.11 0.31
C PRO A 64 9.24 -1.65 0.42
N HIS A 65 8.25 -0.76 0.53
CA HIS A 65 6.84 -1.16 0.63
C HIS A 65 6.30 -1.72 -0.68
N ALA A 66 6.71 -1.15 -1.83
CA ALA A 66 6.37 -1.69 -3.15
C ALA A 66 6.97 -3.09 -3.35
N LYS A 67 8.20 -3.35 -2.88
CA LYS A 67 8.81 -4.69 -2.88
C LYS A 67 8.02 -5.66 -2.00
N LYS A 68 7.64 -5.27 -0.78
CA LYS A 68 6.81 -6.08 0.12
C LYS A 68 5.47 -6.45 -0.50
N LEU A 69 4.77 -5.47 -1.10
CA LEU A 69 3.48 -5.69 -1.77
C LEU A 69 3.62 -6.69 -2.93
N ARG A 70 4.66 -6.53 -3.77
CA ARG A 70 4.94 -7.46 -4.88
C ARG A 70 5.26 -8.87 -4.37
N ALA A 71 6.05 -8.99 -3.31
CA ALA A 71 6.38 -10.27 -2.70
C ALA A 71 5.12 -10.98 -2.15
N ASN A 72 4.24 -10.24 -1.45
CA ASN A 72 2.97 -10.77 -0.96
C ASN A 72 2.06 -11.23 -2.09
N LYS A 73 1.94 -10.42 -3.17
CA LYS A 73 1.15 -10.78 -4.35
C LYS A 73 1.68 -12.07 -5.00
N ARG A 74 3.01 -12.18 -5.16
CA ARG A 74 3.66 -13.38 -5.70
C ARG A 74 3.42 -14.60 -4.81
N TYR A 75 3.58 -14.47 -3.51
CA TYR A 75 3.31 -15.54 -2.55
C TYR A 75 1.85 -16.02 -2.65
N HIS A 76 0.90 -15.08 -2.73
CA HIS A 76 -0.51 -15.43 -2.86
C HIS A 76 -0.81 -16.14 -4.18
N GLN A 77 -0.25 -15.67 -5.30
CA GLN A 77 -0.39 -16.32 -6.61
C GLN A 77 0.21 -17.73 -6.61
N GLN A 78 1.40 -17.91 -6.04
CA GLN A 78 2.01 -19.23 -5.89
C GLN A 78 1.13 -20.15 -5.05
N LYS A 79 0.60 -19.66 -3.93
CA LYS A 79 -0.30 -20.44 -3.08
C LYS A 79 -1.57 -20.85 -3.82
N LEU A 80 -2.19 -19.95 -4.58
CA LEU A 80 -3.37 -20.27 -5.39
C LEU A 80 -3.03 -21.29 -6.49
N ALA A 81 -1.86 -21.18 -7.12
CA ALA A 81 -1.42 -22.15 -8.12
C ALA A 81 -1.16 -23.53 -7.50
N GLU A 82 -0.57 -23.61 -6.31
CA GLU A 82 -0.40 -24.86 -5.58
C GLU A 82 -1.74 -25.46 -5.16
N LEU A 83 -2.69 -24.66 -4.67
CA LEU A 83 -4.04 -25.13 -4.38
C LEU A 83 -4.75 -25.63 -5.64
N ALA A 84 -4.65 -24.92 -6.76
CA ALA A 84 -5.22 -25.37 -8.04
C ALA A 84 -4.61 -26.69 -8.53
N LYS A 85 -3.33 -26.96 -8.24
CA LYS A 85 -2.70 -28.27 -8.51
C LYS A 85 -3.22 -29.37 -7.57
N LEU A 86 -3.57 -29.02 -6.34
CA LEU A 86 -4.10 -29.94 -5.32
C LEU A 86 -5.59 -30.22 -5.50
N ASP A 87 -6.34 -29.30 -6.10
CA ASP A 87 -7.77 -29.44 -6.44
C ASP A 87 -8.06 -30.54 -7.47
N VAL A 88 -7.04 -31.26 -7.94
CA VAL A 88 -7.19 -32.51 -8.71
C VAL A 88 -7.71 -33.66 -7.83
N CYS A 89 -7.71 -33.52 -6.50
CA CYS A 89 -8.30 -34.50 -5.57
C CYS A 89 -8.83 -33.83 -4.29
N GLY A 90 -10.11 -33.45 -4.28
CA GLY A 90 -10.80 -32.85 -3.11
C GLY A 90 -10.83 -33.69 -1.83
N PHE A 91 -10.35 -34.94 -1.88
CA PHE A 91 -10.21 -35.82 -0.71
C PHE A 91 -8.84 -35.70 -0.02
N CYS A 92 -7.81 -35.22 -0.73
CA CYS A 92 -6.41 -35.35 -0.31
C CYS A 92 -5.63 -34.03 -0.17
N ASP A 93 -6.31 -32.88 -0.03
CA ASP A 93 -5.65 -31.59 0.17
C ASP A 93 -4.92 -31.49 1.55
N PRO A 94 -3.58 -31.38 1.59
CA PRO A 94 -2.80 -31.18 2.81
C PRO A 94 -3.08 -29.84 3.53
N TYR A 95 -3.61 -28.82 2.85
CA TYR A 95 -4.05 -27.57 3.48
C TYR A 95 -5.33 -27.74 4.27
N ALA A 96 -6.28 -28.55 3.80
CA ALA A 96 -7.46 -28.92 4.57
C ALA A 96 -7.09 -29.69 5.85
N LYS A 97 -6.03 -30.50 5.84
CA LYS A 97 -5.49 -31.16 7.06
C LYS A 97 -4.95 -30.15 8.07
N LYS A 98 -4.16 -29.17 7.63
CA LYS A 98 -3.62 -28.11 8.51
C LYS A 98 -4.72 -27.20 9.07
N HIS A 99 -5.72 -26.85 8.26
CA HIS A 99 -6.86 -26.05 8.70
C HIS A 99 -7.68 -26.80 9.77
N ARG A 100 -8.04 -28.05 9.50
CA ARG A 100 -8.76 -28.92 10.45
C ARG A 100 -7.99 -29.09 11.76
N ALA A 101 -6.68 -29.31 11.71
CA ALA A 101 -5.83 -29.41 12.90
C ALA A 101 -5.80 -28.10 13.71
N LYS A 102 -5.77 -26.94 13.04
CA LYS A 102 -5.82 -25.63 13.71
C LYS A 102 -7.18 -25.39 14.37
N GLU A 103 -8.28 -25.72 13.70
CA GLU A 103 -9.64 -25.61 14.24
C GLU A 103 -9.88 -26.56 15.41
N GLU A 104 -9.34 -27.78 15.34
CA GLU A 104 -9.39 -28.74 16.44
C GLU A 104 -8.60 -28.24 17.66
N ASN A 105 -7.40 -27.69 17.47
CA ASN A 105 -6.61 -27.10 18.55
C ASN A 105 -7.33 -25.91 19.20
N HIS A 106 -7.94 -25.04 18.39
CA HIS A 106 -8.77 -23.94 18.89
C HIS A 106 -9.97 -24.44 19.71
N ARG A 107 -10.69 -25.46 19.22
CA ARG A 107 -11.80 -26.09 19.96
C ARG A 107 -11.36 -26.70 21.29
N LYS A 108 -10.21 -27.38 21.33
CA LYS A 108 -9.66 -27.94 22.58
C LYS A 108 -9.36 -26.85 23.60
N LYS A 109 -8.75 -25.73 23.17
CA LYS A 109 -8.50 -24.58 24.06
C LYS A 109 -9.79 -23.96 24.60
N LEU A 110 -10.82 -23.83 23.77
CA LEU A 110 -12.12 -23.33 24.22
C LEU A 110 -12.78 -24.27 25.23
N ALA A 111 -12.71 -25.59 25.02
CA ALA A 111 -13.24 -26.58 25.94
C ALA A 111 -12.47 -26.63 27.27
N GLU A 112 -11.16 -26.42 27.24
CA GLU A 112 -10.33 -26.31 28.44
C GLU A 112 -10.68 -25.05 29.26
N LEU A 113 -10.83 -23.91 28.58
CA LEU A 113 -11.30 -22.67 29.21
C LEU A 113 -12.70 -22.81 29.83
N ALA A 114 -13.62 -23.50 29.16
CA ALA A 114 -14.96 -23.73 29.68
C ALA A 114 -14.95 -24.56 30.98
N LYS A 115 -14.10 -25.60 31.07
CA LYS A 115 -13.96 -26.43 32.28
C LYS A 115 -13.42 -25.66 33.49
N LEU A 116 -12.55 -24.67 33.25
CA LEU A 116 -12.05 -23.80 34.32
C LEU A 116 -13.13 -22.86 34.87
N ILE A 117 -14.14 -22.54 34.05
CA ILE A 117 -15.27 -21.69 34.46
C ILE A 117 -16.29 -22.53 35.26
N GLU A 118 -16.55 -23.77 34.86
CA GLU A 118 -17.52 -24.67 35.53
C GLU A 118 -16.99 -25.28 36.84
N GLY A 119 -15.66 -25.35 37.03
CA GLY A 119 -15.03 -25.82 38.28
C GLY A 119 -14.92 -24.76 39.39
N GLY A 120 -15.50 -23.57 39.19
CA GLY A 120 -15.43 -22.43 40.11
C GLY A 120 -16.61 -22.29 41.08
N ASP A 121 -17.61 -23.18 41.04
CA ASP A 121 -18.82 -23.12 41.86
C ASP A 121 -18.90 -24.27 42.89
N SER A 122 -17.86 -24.44 43.70
CA SER A 122 -17.95 -25.26 44.91
C SER A 122 -17.16 -24.62 46.05
N GLU A 123 -17.81 -23.67 46.73
CA GLU A 123 -17.51 -23.25 48.10
C GLU A 123 -18.74 -23.50 48.98
#